data_AF-A0A539ELM0-F1
#
_entry.id   AF-A0A539ELM0-F1
#
_cell.length_a   1.000
_cell.length_b   1.000
_cell.length_c   1.000
_cell.angle_alpha   90.00
_cell.angle_beta   90.00
_cell.angle_gamma   90.00
#
_symmetry.space_group_name_H-M   'P 1'
#
loop_
_entity.id
_entity.type
_entity.pdbx_description
1 polymer ?
#
loop_
_entity_poly.entity_id
_entity_poly.type
_entity_poly.pdbx_seq_one_letter_code
_entity_poly.pdbx_strand_id
1 'polypeptide(L)' 'QPSGYYREYTVLPPAGSPSDITVGGQRFRISPPQGRRGAERLIIGGGELLWYSPDHYKTFIALRVLP' A
#
# COMPACT_ATOMS: atom_id res chain seq x y z
N GLN A 1 -10.27 -17.29 5.82
CA GLN A 1 -9.99 -16.35 6.93
C GLN A 1 -11.32 -15.78 7.42
N PRO A 2 -11.52 -15.60 8.74
CA PRO A 2 -12.77 -15.06 9.29
C PRO A 2 -12.96 -13.59 8.92
N SER A 3 -14.18 -13.09 9.08
CA SER A 3 -14.46 -11.66 8.96
C SER A 3 -13.57 -10.85 9.91
N GLY A 4 -12.98 -9.76 9.41
CA GLY A 4 -12.06 -8.91 10.16
C GLY A 4 -10.61 -9.39 10.25
N TYR A 5 -10.26 -10.51 9.59
CA TYR A 5 -8.87 -10.99 9.55
C TYR A 5 -7.93 -10.00 8.86
N TYR A 6 -8.38 -9.35 7.79
CA TYR A 6 -7.64 -8.31 7.07
C TYR A 6 -8.16 -6.92 7.43
N ARG A 7 -7.24 -6.01 7.72
CA ARG A 7 -7.52 -4.59 7.96
C ARG A 7 -6.75 -3.74 6.95
N GLU A 8 -7.41 -2.72 6.44
CA GLU A 8 -6.79 -1.75 5.53
C GLU A 8 -6.39 -0.46 6.24
N TYR A 9 -5.29 0.11 5.78
CA TYR A 9 -4.78 1.39 6.22
C TYR A 9 -4.45 2.22 4.98
N THR A 10 -4.84 3.48 5.00
CA THR A 10 -4.55 4.40 3.89
C THR A 10 -3.09 4.82 3.98
N VAL A 11 -2.34 4.70 2.89
CA VAL A 11 -1.00 5.28 2.77
C VAL A 11 -1.15 6.63 2.10
N LEU A 12 -0.72 7.69 2.77
CA LEU A 12 -0.74 9.05 2.23
C LEU A 12 0.70 9.45 1.88
N PRO A 13 1.04 9.56 0.59
CA PRO A 13 2.33 10.10 0.21
C PRO A 13 2.47 11.54 0.71
N PRO A 14 3.66 11.92 1.21
CA PRO A 14 3.97 13.30 1.54
C PRO A 14 3.72 14.25 0.35
N ALA A 15 3.40 15.51 0.64
CA ALA A 15 3.30 16.54 -0.39
C ALA A 15 4.62 16.63 -1.20
N GLY A 16 4.51 16.72 -2.52
CA GLY A 16 5.66 16.73 -3.43
C GLY A 16 6.23 15.35 -3.79
N SER A 17 5.67 14.26 -3.26
CA SER A 17 6.07 12.90 -3.66
C SER A 17 5.82 12.66 -5.16
N PRO A 18 6.70 11.89 -5.84
CA PRO A 18 6.47 11.51 -7.22
C PRO A 18 5.23 10.63 -7.34
N SER A 19 4.51 10.73 -8.46
CA SER A 19 3.39 9.83 -8.76
C SER A 19 3.84 8.49 -9.35
N ASP A 20 5.12 8.31 -9.59
CA ASP A 20 5.72 7.08 -10.07
C ASP A 20 6.68 6.53 -9.02
N ILE A 21 6.47 5.29 -8.61
CA ILE A 21 7.31 4.58 -7.64
C ILE A 21 7.79 3.26 -8.23
N THR A 22 8.87 2.71 -7.67
CA THR A 22 9.35 1.37 -8.01
C THR A 22 9.37 0.51 -6.76
N VAL A 23 8.75 -0.67 -6.82
CA VAL A 23 8.77 -1.65 -5.74
C VAL A 23 9.20 -3.00 -6.31
N GLY A 24 10.27 -3.58 -5.77
CA GLY A 24 10.79 -4.86 -6.26
C GLY A 24 11.20 -4.84 -7.75
N GLY A 25 11.61 -3.67 -8.28
CA GLY A 25 11.95 -3.50 -9.70
C GLY A 25 10.76 -3.25 -10.64
N GLN A 26 9.52 -3.32 -10.15
CA GLN A 26 8.33 -3.01 -10.94
C GLN A 26 7.89 -1.55 -10.68
N ARG A 27 7.59 -0.82 -11.76
CA ARG A 27 7.08 0.55 -11.69
C ARG A 27 5.57 0.58 -11.50
N PHE A 28 5.11 1.46 -10.63
CA PHE A 28 3.70 1.72 -10.35
C PHE A 28 3.41 3.21 -10.41
N ARG A 29 2.19 3.56 -10.87
CA ARG A 29 1.67 4.92 -10.80
C ARG A 29 0.70 5.04 -9.64
N ILE A 30 1.08 5.83 -8.64
CA ILE A 30 0.28 6.10 -7.45
C ILE A 30 -0.53 7.39 -7.61
N SER A 31 -1.47 7.59 -6.69
CA SER A 31 -2.29 8.81 -6.68
C SER A 31 -1.45 10.03 -6.29
N PRO A 32 -1.68 11.21 -6.89
CA PRO A 32 -0.98 12.42 -6.50
C PRO A 32 -1.23 12.76 -5.02
N PRO A 33 -0.24 13.31 -4.30
CA PRO A 33 -0.40 13.74 -2.92
C PRO A 33 -1.24 15.02 -2.84
N GLN A 34 -2.56 14.87 -2.87
CA GLN A 34 -3.54 15.97 -2.81
C GLN A 34 -4.39 15.94 -1.53
N GLY A 35 -3.89 15.32 -0.45
CA GLY A 35 -4.62 15.21 0.82
C GLY A 35 -5.88 14.33 0.77
N ARG A 36 -6.09 13.60 -0.33
CA ARG A 36 -7.13 12.57 -0.47
C ARG A 36 -6.53 11.20 -0.19
N ARG A 37 -7.37 10.22 0.18
CA ARG A 37 -6.92 8.84 0.48
C ARG A 37 -6.08 8.18 -0.62
N GLY A 38 -6.28 8.56 -1.88
CA GLY A 38 -5.55 7.98 -3.01
C GLY A 38 -5.78 6.47 -3.17
N ALA A 39 -4.96 5.85 -4.01
CA ALA A 39 -5.02 4.43 -4.36
C ALA A 39 -4.29 3.53 -3.35
N GLU A 40 -3.33 4.06 -2.62
CA GLU A 40 -2.36 3.25 -1.89
C GLU A 40 -2.89 2.71 -0.57
N ARG A 41 -2.61 1.44 -0.29
CA ARG A 41 -3.10 0.74 0.90
C ARG A 41 -2.02 -0.14 1.49
N LEU A 42 -1.96 -0.14 2.82
CA LEU A 42 -1.29 -1.17 3.59
C LEU A 42 -2.36 -2.12 4.15
N ILE A 43 -2.20 -3.42 3.94
CA ILE A 43 -3.10 -4.44 4.47
C ILE A 43 -2.36 -5.27 5.51
N ILE A 44 -3.00 -5.45 6.67
CA ILE A 44 -2.49 -6.29 7.76
C ILE A 44 -3.45 -7.46 7.95
N GLY A 45 -2.95 -8.68 7.79
CA GLY A 45 -3.69 -9.93 7.99
C GLY A 45 -3.23 -10.65 9.24
N GLY A 46 -4.15 -10.99 10.14
CA GLY A 46 -3.85 -11.77 11.35
C GLY A 46 -2.85 -11.12 12.32
N GLY A 47 -2.48 -9.85 12.11
CA GLY A 47 -1.47 -9.14 12.89
C GLY A 47 -0.01 -9.46 12.51
N GLU A 48 0.22 -10.36 11.56
CA GLU A 48 1.56 -10.85 11.22
C GLU A 48 1.91 -10.70 9.72
N LEU A 49 0.91 -10.79 8.85
CA LEU A 49 1.10 -10.68 7.41
C LEU A 49 0.86 -9.24 6.96
N LEU A 50 1.78 -8.74 6.13
CA LEU A 50 1.79 -7.35 5.69
C LEU A 50 1.87 -7.28 4.16
N TRP A 51 0.98 -6.49 3.55
CA TRP A 51 1.00 -6.25 2.10
C TRP A 51 0.84 -4.78 1.78
N TYR A 52 1.48 -4.36 0.69
CA TYR A 52 1.28 -3.06 0.08
C TYR A 52 0.54 -3.20 -1.24
N SER A 53 -0.46 -2.35 -1.45
CA SER A 53 -1.15 -2.21 -2.73
C SER A 53 -0.99 -0.78 -3.23
N PRO A 54 -0.22 -0.54 -4.30
CA PRO A 54 -0.01 0.80 -4.85
C PRO A 54 -1.18 1.29 -5.70
N ASP A 55 -2.07 0.39 -6.13
CA ASP A 55 -2.98 0.58 -7.25
C ASP A 55 -4.44 0.25 -6.92
N HIS A 56 -4.83 0.45 -5.65
CA HIS A 56 -6.18 0.27 -5.14
C HIS A 56 -6.68 -1.17 -5.29
N TYR A 57 -5.97 -2.09 -4.63
CA TYR A 57 -6.29 -3.51 -4.46
C TYR A 57 -6.17 -4.37 -5.73
N LYS A 58 -5.56 -3.86 -6.81
CA LYS A 58 -5.31 -4.66 -8.02
C LYS A 58 -4.08 -5.54 -7.84
N THR A 59 -3.02 -4.99 -7.26
CA THR A 59 -1.76 -5.69 -6.96
C THR A 59 -1.52 -5.69 -5.46
N PHE A 60 -1.02 -6.81 -4.94
CA PHE A 60 -0.56 -6.94 -3.55
C PHE A 60 0.89 -7.42 -3.52
N ILE A 61 1.75 -6.61 -2.93
CA ILE A 61 3.17 -6.90 -2.73
C ILE A 61 3.35 -7.30 -1.28
N ALA A 62 3.81 -8.53 -1.03
CA ALA A 62 4.13 -8.98 0.31
C ALA A 62 5.31 -8.18 0.86
N LEU A 63 5.15 -7.66 2.08
CA LEU A 63 6.18 -6.91 2.77
C LEU A 63 6.80 -7.76 3.87
N ARG A 64 8.10 -7.59 4.08
CA ARG A 64 8.83 -8.13 5.21
C ARG A 64 9.35 -6.98 6.05
N VAL A 65 9.00 -6.95 7.33
CA VAL A 65 9.62 -6.02 8.29
C VAL A 65 11.04 -6.50 8.54
N LEU A 66 12.01 -5.61 8.34
CA LEU A 66 13.41 -5.85 8.66
C LEU A 66 13.68 -5.39 10.11
N PRO A 67 14.58 -6.05 10.85
CA PRO A 67 15.00 -5.61 12.17
C PRO A 67 15.77 -4.28 12.12
#